data_AF-A0A6G0TCQ0-F1
#
_entry.id   AF-A0A6G0TCQ0-F1
#
_cell.length_a   1.000
_cell.length_b   1.000
_cell.length_c   1.000
_cell.angle_alpha   90.00
_cell.angle_beta   90.00
_cell.angle_gamma   90.00
#
_symmetry.space_group_name_H-M   'P 1'
#
loop_
_entity.id
_entity.type
_entity.pdbx_description
1 polymer ?
#
loop_
_entity_poly.entity_id
_entity_poly.type
_entity_poly.pdbx_seq_one_letter_code
_entity_poly.pdbx_strand_id
1 'polypeptide(L)'
;MPNTVLKKKFVKRQLLRYQSAITGLFPVMSDDKKVASVRDSVYCAAAIWSLFQAYRRIDDDRGKSYELGQSAVKCMRGILACWIRQADLIECFKKHQCNKFALHSKFNLENGDVVHSGEGYPHLQIDAVSLYLIYLVQMTTSGLQIIYTKDEVAFVQNLVYYIERAYRTPDYAMWERGSSYNDNTPEIHASSIGMAKSALESINGCNLFGDKGASWSVIYVDIDAHNRNRSIFETLLPRESSSKAVDSALISTVSYPGFATHEDVLVSYTKANIVKKLKGRYGFKRFKRDGYKCVLEDKKRKFYNVGETKDFENIENEWPLYFLYMIIDGVFKNLPHQVEEYKTLLKDVMTIDSFGGLSSHYIFYIILLIIEFNTWKSINS
;
A
#
# COMPACT_ATOMS: atom_id res chain seq x y z
N MET A 1 -2.81 -20.62 -23.27
CA MET A 1 -2.48 -19.48 -24.18
C MET A 1 -3.58 -18.42 -24.32
N PRO A 2 -4.90 -18.71 -24.36
CA PRO A 2 -5.95 -17.68 -24.51
C PRO A 2 -6.04 -16.68 -23.33
N ASN A 3 -5.92 -17.18 -22.09
CA ASN A 3 -6.07 -16.36 -20.88
C ASN A 3 -4.97 -15.30 -20.69
N THR A 4 -3.75 -15.54 -21.16
CA THR A 4 -2.62 -14.62 -20.97
C THR A 4 -2.74 -13.37 -21.85
N VAL A 5 -3.26 -13.51 -23.08
CA VAL A 5 -3.47 -12.38 -24.00
C VAL A 5 -4.58 -11.44 -23.49
N LEU A 6 -5.66 -12.00 -22.93
CA LEU A 6 -6.74 -11.23 -22.30
C LEU A 6 -6.23 -10.42 -21.09
N LYS A 7 -5.40 -11.05 -20.26
CA LYS A 7 -4.76 -10.44 -19.08
C LYS A 7 -3.91 -9.20 -19.39
N LYS A 8 -3.12 -9.20 -20.48
CA LYS A 8 -2.34 -7.99 -20.89
C LYS A 8 -3.21 -6.86 -21.43
N LYS A 9 -4.21 -7.18 -22.26
CA LYS A 9 -5.15 -6.14 -22.75
C LYS A 9 -5.78 -5.40 -21.57
N PHE A 10 -6.08 -6.13 -20.50
CA PHE A 10 -6.65 -5.59 -19.29
C PHE A 10 -5.69 -4.66 -18.53
N VAL A 11 -4.47 -5.10 -18.16
CA VAL A 11 -3.50 -4.22 -17.44
C VAL A 11 -3.09 -2.99 -18.26
N LYS A 12 -2.87 -3.15 -19.57
CA LYS A 12 -2.51 -2.02 -20.43
C LYS A 12 -3.63 -0.98 -20.49
N ARG A 13 -4.88 -1.43 -20.49
CA ARG A 13 -6.07 -0.59 -20.59
C ARG A 13 -6.53 0.00 -19.25
N GLN A 14 -6.34 -0.71 -18.14
CA GLN A 14 -6.83 -0.28 -16.82
C GLN A 14 -5.76 0.43 -15.98
N LEU A 15 -4.47 0.15 -16.22
CA LEU A 15 -3.37 0.72 -15.44
C LEU A 15 -2.39 1.50 -16.29
N LEU A 16 -1.67 0.82 -17.22
CA LEU A 16 -0.51 1.44 -17.90
C LEU A 16 -0.84 2.73 -18.65
N ARG A 17 -2.06 2.85 -19.22
CA ARG A 17 -2.47 4.07 -19.91
C ARG A 17 -2.58 5.30 -19.01
N TYR A 18 -2.68 5.12 -17.70
CA TYR A 18 -2.78 6.18 -16.70
C TYR A 18 -1.42 6.49 -16.07
N GLN A 19 -0.36 5.73 -16.40
CA GLN A 19 0.98 6.02 -15.90
C GLN A 19 1.48 7.34 -16.50
N SER A 20 1.95 8.25 -15.66
CA SER A 20 2.57 9.49 -16.14
C SER A 20 3.80 9.19 -17.00
N ALA A 21 3.84 9.79 -18.19
CA ALA A 21 4.99 9.70 -19.08
C ALA A 21 6.21 10.45 -18.51
N ILE A 22 6.02 11.41 -17.61
CA ILE A 22 7.11 12.22 -17.04
C ILE A 22 7.59 11.59 -15.73
N THR A 23 6.71 11.48 -14.75
CA THR A 23 7.07 11.04 -13.40
C THR A 23 7.00 9.53 -13.22
N GLY A 24 6.25 8.80 -14.05
CA GLY A 24 6.00 7.37 -13.85
C GLY A 24 4.95 7.04 -12.79
N LEU A 25 4.43 8.04 -12.08
CA LEU A 25 3.41 7.89 -11.03
C LEU A 25 2.03 7.61 -11.60
N PHE A 26 1.12 7.16 -10.75
CA PHE A 26 -0.29 6.87 -11.09
C PHE A 26 -1.26 7.77 -10.31
N PRO A 27 -2.38 8.17 -10.94
CA PRO A 27 -3.44 8.89 -10.25
C PRO A 27 -4.18 8.00 -9.24
N VAL A 28 -4.86 8.63 -8.27
CA VAL A 28 -5.75 7.93 -7.31
C VAL A 28 -7.04 7.44 -7.96
N MET A 29 -7.50 8.12 -9.00
CA MET A 29 -8.69 7.74 -9.78
C MET A 29 -8.40 7.92 -11.27
N SER A 30 -9.02 7.12 -12.13
CA SER A 30 -8.76 7.16 -13.58
C SER A 30 -9.11 8.49 -14.27
N ASP A 31 -9.92 9.33 -13.63
CA ASP A 31 -10.31 10.66 -14.08
C ASP A 31 -9.45 11.78 -13.48
N ASP A 32 -8.60 11.47 -12.47
CA ASP A 32 -7.62 12.41 -11.94
C ASP A 32 -6.43 12.50 -12.91
N LYS A 33 -6.17 13.71 -13.38
CA LYS A 33 -5.08 14.01 -14.31
C LYS A 33 -3.95 14.80 -13.66
N LYS A 34 -4.11 15.19 -12.38
CA LYS A 34 -3.21 16.13 -11.72
C LYS A 34 -2.49 15.51 -10.54
N VAL A 35 -3.15 14.69 -9.72
CA VAL A 35 -2.60 14.25 -8.44
C VAL A 35 -2.30 12.75 -8.46
N ALA A 36 -1.05 12.42 -8.16
CA ALA A 36 -0.60 11.09 -7.81
C ALA A 36 -0.55 10.89 -6.30
N SER A 37 -0.72 9.65 -5.87
CA SER A 37 -0.48 9.19 -4.50
C SER A 37 0.61 8.13 -4.52
N VAL A 38 1.53 8.18 -3.56
CA VAL A 38 2.60 7.19 -3.41
C VAL A 38 2.03 5.80 -3.24
N ARG A 39 1.07 5.61 -2.33
CA ARG A 39 0.50 4.29 -2.04
C ARG A 39 -0.13 3.66 -3.27
N ASP A 40 -0.98 4.42 -3.96
CA ASP A 40 -1.68 3.96 -5.16
C ASP A 40 -0.70 3.67 -6.29
N SER A 41 0.34 4.50 -6.44
CA SER A 41 1.43 4.28 -7.40
C SER A 41 2.20 3.00 -7.09
N VAL A 42 2.54 2.74 -5.82
CA VAL A 42 3.23 1.50 -5.42
C VAL A 42 2.35 0.28 -5.70
N TYR A 43 1.06 0.30 -5.37
CA TYR A 43 0.16 -0.81 -5.70
C TYR A 43 0.04 -1.02 -7.22
N CYS A 44 -0.06 0.06 -8.01
CA CYS A 44 -0.05 -0.03 -9.47
C CYS A 44 1.25 -0.67 -9.99
N ALA A 45 2.41 -0.25 -9.48
CA ALA A 45 3.70 -0.85 -9.80
C ALA A 45 3.75 -2.33 -9.40
N ALA A 46 3.23 -2.68 -8.22
CA ALA A 46 3.14 -4.06 -7.75
C ALA A 46 2.28 -4.95 -8.66
N ALA A 47 1.18 -4.42 -9.18
CA ALA A 47 0.32 -5.11 -10.14
C ALA A 47 1.05 -5.43 -11.44
N ILE A 48 1.70 -4.40 -11.99
CA ILE A 48 2.45 -4.47 -13.24
C ILE A 48 3.63 -5.42 -13.09
N TRP A 49 4.35 -5.32 -11.97
CA TRP A 49 5.45 -6.19 -11.59
C TRP A 49 5.00 -7.65 -11.42
N SER A 50 3.85 -7.89 -10.78
CA SER A 50 3.29 -9.25 -10.65
C SER A 50 3.01 -9.87 -12.02
N LEU A 51 2.50 -9.09 -12.97
CA LEU A 51 2.31 -9.53 -14.35
C LEU A 51 3.65 -9.76 -15.08
N PHE A 52 4.64 -8.89 -14.86
CA PHE A 52 6.01 -9.09 -15.34
C PHE A 52 6.59 -10.43 -14.88
N GLN A 53 6.46 -10.75 -13.59
CA GLN A 53 6.90 -12.02 -13.02
C GLN A 53 6.16 -13.22 -13.66
N ALA A 54 4.89 -13.04 -14.06
CA ALA A 54 4.12 -14.07 -14.77
C ALA A 54 4.65 -14.31 -16.17
N TYR A 55 4.92 -13.24 -16.91
CA TYR A 55 5.43 -13.33 -18.28
C TYR A 55 6.84 -13.88 -18.35
N ARG A 56 7.69 -13.63 -17.35
CA ARG A 56 9.04 -14.22 -17.29
C ARG A 56 9.07 -15.74 -17.21
N ARG A 57 7.96 -16.38 -16.86
CA ARG A 57 7.81 -17.84 -16.85
C ARG A 57 7.36 -18.41 -18.20
N ILE A 58 7.25 -17.58 -19.23
CA ILE A 58 6.80 -17.95 -20.57
C ILE A 58 7.96 -17.78 -21.54
N ASP A 59 8.25 -18.80 -22.36
CA ASP A 59 9.46 -18.84 -23.21
C ASP A 59 9.53 -17.75 -24.29
N ASP A 60 8.43 -17.46 -24.98
CA ASP A 60 8.33 -16.34 -25.94
C ASP A 60 7.19 -15.39 -25.57
N ASP A 61 7.52 -14.37 -24.79
CA ASP A 61 6.59 -13.31 -24.48
C ASP A 61 6.61 -12.16 -25.51
N ARG A 62 7.52 -12.18 -26.49
CA ARG A 62 7.79 -11.10 -27.47
C ARG A 62 8.18 -9.75 -26.85
N GLY A 63 9.02 -9.76 -25.82
CA GLY A 63 9.54 -8.57 -25.15
C GLY A 63 8.53 -7.87 -24.21
N LYS A 64 7.42 -8.54 -23.90
CA LYS A 64 6.31 -7.96 -23.11
C LYS A 64 6.66 -7.83 -21.64
N SER A 65 7.41 -8.77 -21.07
CA SER A 65 7.94 -8.68 -19.70
C SER A 65 8.81 -7.45 -19.57
N TYR A 66 9.69 -7.19 -20.54
CA TYR A 66 10.56 -6.02 -20.48
C TYR A 66 9.79 -4.70 -20.37
N GLU A 67 8.75 -4.49 -21.20
CA GLU A 67 7.84 -3.32 -21.12
C GLU A 67 7.23 -3.17 -19.72
N LEU A 68 6.74 -4.27 -19.14
CA LEU A 68 6.12 -4.27 -17.81
C LEU A 68 7.13 -3.99 -16.70
N GLY A 69 8.30 -4.63 -16.74
CA GLY A 69 9.38 -4.41 -15.77
C GLY A 69 9.84 -2.96 -15.77
N GLN A 70 10.06 -2.38 -16.96
CA GLN A 70 10.46 -0.98 -17.08
C GLN A 70 9.37 -0.01 -16.61
N SER A 71 8.09 -0.33 -16.80
CA SER A 71 6.98 0.47 -16.25
C SER A 71 6.98 0.46 -14.72
N ALA A 72 7.18 -0.70 -14.09
CA ALA A 72 7.30 -0.80 -12.63
C ALA A 72 8.53 -0.02 -12.10
N VAL A 73 9.70 -0.19 -12.74
CA VAL A 73 10.93 0.55 -12.42
C VAL A 73 10.69 2.06 -12.51
N LYS A 74 10.08 2.53 -13.60
CA LYS A 74 9.79 3.95 -13.81
C LYS A 74 8.93 4.52 -12.69
N CYS A 75 7.89 3.79 -12.25
CA CYS A 75 7.04 4.23 -11.15
C CYS A 75 7.82 4.35 -9.83
N MET A 76 8.55 3.30 -9.45
CA MET A 76 9.31 3.30 -8.19
C MET A 76 10.39 4.38 -8.18
N ARG A 77 11.10 4.56 -9.31
CA ARG A 77 12.07 5.66 -9.48
C ARG A 77 11.42 7.04 -9.45
N GLY A 78 10.20 7.17 -9.98
CA GLY A 78 9.40 8.38 -9.90
C GLY A 78 9.14 8.82 -8.47
N ILE A 79 8.73 7.87 -7.62
CA ILE A 79 8.52 8.10 -6.18
C ILE A 79 9.84 8.53 -5.53
N LEU A 80 10.92 7.79 -5.79
CA LEU A 80 12.25 8.10 -5.27
C LEU A 80 12.70 9.52 -5.63
N ALA A 81 12.54 9.92 -6.90
CA ALA A 81 12.89 11.27 -7.36
C ALA A 81 12.07 12.36 -6.65
N CYS A 82 10.78 12.12 -6.41
CA CYS A 82 9.93 13.06 -5.66
C CYS A 82 10.37 13.20 -4.20
N TRP A 83 10.82 12.12 -3.56
CA TRP A 83 11.31 12.15 -2.19
C TRP A 83 12.74 12.66 -2.04
N ILE A 84 13.64 12.42 -3.00
CA ILE A 84 15.00 12.97 -2.98
C ILE A 84 14.96 14.51 -2.96
N ARG A 85 14.00 15.14 -3.65
CA ARG A 85 13.77 16.59 -3.57
C ARG A 85 13.35 17.09 -2.18
N GLN A 86 13.04 16.18 -1.25
CA GLN A 86 12.65 16.45 0.13
C GLN A 86 13.67 15.94 1.15
N ALA A 87 14.92 15.67 0.73
CA ALA A 87 15.96 15.13 1.61
C ALA A 87 16.16 15.93 2.90
N ASP A 88 16.10 17.26 2.82
CA ASP A 88 16.23 18.15 3.99
C ASP A 88 15.15 17.93 5.04
N LEU A 89 13.93 17.55 4.62
CA LEU A 89 12.84 17.22 5.53
C LEU A 89 13.15 15.94 6.32
N ILE A 90 13.73 14.93 5.66
CA ILE A 90 14.09 13.66 6.32
C ILE A 90 15.15 13.91 7.40
N GLU A 91 16.17 14.71 7.12
CA GLU A 91 17.20 15.04 8.11
C GLU A 91 16.60 15.75 9.34
N CYS A 92 15.63 16.64 9.12
CA CYS A 92 14.87 17.26 10.20
C CYS A 92 13.98 16.24 10.94
N PHE A 93 13.35 15.31 10.24
CA PHE A 93 12.47 14.29 10.80
C PHE A 93 13.19 13.36 11.77
N LYS A 94 14.44 12.99 11.49
CA LYS A 94 15.27 12.16 12.40
C LYS A 94 15.44 12.78 13.80
N LYS A 95 15.28 14.09 13.93
CA LYS A 95 15.34 14.81 15.22
C LYS A 95 13.95 15.05 15.82
N HIS A 96 12.96 15.37 14.98
CA HIS A 96 11.67 15.90 15.46
C HIS A 96 10.48 14.93 15.36
N GLN A 97 10.51 13.96 14.44
CA GLN A 97 9.44 12.97 14.21
C GLN A 97 8.02 13.55 14.19
N CYS A 98 7.78 14.64 13.44
CA CYS A 98 6.48 15.30 13.40
C CYS A 98 6.04 15.65 11.97
N ASN A 99 4.75 15.93 11.80
CA ASN A 99 4.14 16.17 10.49
C ASN A 99 4.79 17.32 9.70
N LYS A 100 5.39 18.31 10.36
CA LYS A 100 6.06 19.44 9.68
C LYS A 100 7.25 18.99 8.82
N PHE A 101 7.92 17.93 9.22
CA PHE A 101 9.13 17.41 8.55
C PHE A 101 8.87 16.07 7.88
N ALA A 102 7.60 15.68 7.74
CA ALA A 102 7.27 14.41 7.13
C ALA A 102 7.44 14.44 5.61
N LEU A 103 7.68 13.28 5.02
CA LEU A 103 7.67 13.16 3.56
C LEU A 103 6.25 13.30 3.05
N HIS A 104 6.07 14.09 1.98
CA HIS A 104 4.80 14.15 1.29
C HIS A 104 4.50 12.83 0.58
N SER A 105 3.22 12.46 0.56
CA SER A 105 2.71 11.23 -0.07
C SER A 105 1.90 11.50 -1.34
N LYS A 106 1.69 12.76 -1.71
CA LYS A 106 0.96 13.17 -2.91
C LYS A 106 1.75 14.19 -3.74
N PHE A 107 1.80 13.92 -5.04
CA PHE A 107 2.62 14.67 -5.99
C PHE A 107 1.84 15.00 -7.23
N ASN A 108 2.20 16.09 -7.90
CA ASN A 108 1.67 16.42 -9.21
C ASN A 108 2.18 15.41 -10.25
N LEU A 109 1.29 14.88 -11.08
CA LEU A 109 1.62 13.84 -12.07
C LEU A 109 2.60 14.29 -13.15
N GLU A 110 2.59 15.58 -13.51
CA GLU A 110 3.35 16.13 -14.63
C GLU A 110 4.74 16.59 -14.22
N ASN A 111 4.92 17.16 -13.02
CA ASN A 111 6.21 17.71 -12.58
C ASN A 111 6.75 17.08 -11.27
N GLY A 112 5.92 16.29 -10.58
CA GLY A 112 6.24 15.64 -9.31
C GLY A 112 6.32 16.58 -8.10
N ASP A 113 5.88 17.82 -8.24
CA ASP A 113 5.88 18.78 -7.14
C ASP A 113 4.88 18.36 -6.06
N VAL A 114 5.13 18.79 -4.83
CA VAL A 114 4.21 18.58 -3.71
C VAL A 114 2.89 19.31 -3.99
N VAL A 115 1.77 18.59 -3.91
CA VAL A 115 0.42 19.17 -4.16
C VAL A 115 -0.08 20.01 -2.99
N HIS A 116 0.33 19.66 -1.77
CA HIS A 116 -0.12 20.30 -0.55
C HIS A 116 1.08 20.84 0.22
N SER A 117 1.60 22.00 -0.20
CA SER A 117 2.78 22.65 0.40
C SER A 117 2.49 23.43 1.70
N GLY A 118 1.21 23.56 2.09
CA GLY A 118 0.81 24.32 3.28
C GLY A 118 0.99 23.54 4.59
N GLU A 119 1.26 24.27 5.68
CA GLU A 119 1.21 23.71 7.03
C GLU A 119 -0.19 23.15 7.33
N GLY A 120 -0.25 21.95 7.92
CA GLY A 120 -1.50 21.35 8.40
C GLY A 120 -2.12 20.27 7.50
N TYR A 121 -1.53 19.93 6.34
CA TYR A 121 -1.97 18.73 5.61
C TYR A 121 -1.47 17.45 6.32
N PRO A 122 -2.32 16.43 6.53
CA PRO A 122 -2.01 15.16 7.19
C PRO A 122 -1.21 14.20 6.27
N HIS A 123 0.00 14.59 5.88
CA HIS A 123 0.84 13.81 4.96
C HIS A 123 1.81 12.85 5.65
N LEU A 124 2.00 12.97 6.98
CA LEU A 124 2.79 11.99 7.73
C LEU A 124 2.12 10.62 7.68
N GLN A 125 2.62 9.76 6.79
CA GLN A 125 2.15 8.40 6.54
C GLN A 125 3.35 7.46 6.51
N ILE A 126 3.68 6.90 7.67
CA ILE A 126 4.83 5.98 7.82
C ILE A 126 4.60 4.71 7.00
N ASP A 127 3.35 4.28 6.92
CA ASP A 127 2.96 3.06 6.26
C ASP A 127 3.11 3.14 4.73
N ALA A 128 2.99 4.33 4.13
CA ALA A 128 3.27 4.55 2.71
C ALA A 128 4.76 4.41 2.36
N VAL A 129 5.65 4.95 3.21
CA VAL A 129 7.11 4.79 3.07
C VAL A 129 7.49 3.33 3.26
N SER A 130 6.90 2.68 4.26
CA SER A 130 7.13 1.26 4.56
C SER A 130 6.69 0.36 3.39
N LEU A 131 5.52 0.62 2.80
CA LEU A 131 5.02 -0.09 1.62
C LEU A 131 5.98 0.04 0.42
N TYR A 132 6.52 1.24 0.19
CA TYR A 132 7.53 1.46 -0.85
C TYR A 132 8.77 0.58 -0.63
N LEU A 133 9.29 0.52 0.61
CA LEU A 133 10.48 -0.28 0.94
C LEU A 133 10.22 -1.79 0.75
N ILE A 134 9.06 -2.30 1.17
CA ILE A 134 8.68 -3.71 0.97
C ILE A 134 8.72 -4.07 -0.53
N TYR A 135 8.10 -3.25 -1.39
CA TYR A 135 8.10 -3.52 -2.82
C TYR A 135 9.44 -3.21 -3.50
N LEU A 136 10.22 -2.26 -3.00
CA LEU A 136 11.59 -2.01 -3.47
C LEU A 136 12.43 -3.28 -3.31
N VAL A 137 12.38 -3.92 -2.14
CA VAL A 137 13.08 -5.18 -1.87
C VAL A 137 12.57 -6.27 -2.81
N GLN A 138 11.25 -6.51 -2.86
CA GLN A 138 10.68 -7.57 -3.69
C GLN A 138 11.03 -7.42 -5.19
N MET A 139 10.94 -6.20 -5.72
CA MET A 139 11.27 -5.92 -7.11
C MET A 139 12.77 -6.03 -7.37
N THR A 140 13.62 -5.56 -6.47
CA THR A 140 15.09 -5.66 -6.60
C THR A 140 15.55 -7.11 -6.55
N THR A 141 15.06 -7.90 -5.59
CA THR A 141 15.34 -9.33 -5.47
C THR A 141 14.81 -10.13 -6.67
N SER A 142 13.77 -9.63 -7.35
CA SER A 142 13.31 -10.23 -8.61
C SER A 142 14.21 -9.92 -9.82
N GLY A 143 15.24 -9.09 -9.66
CA GLY A 143 16.18 -8.71 -10.72
C GLY A 143 15.86 -7.39 -11.43
N LEU A 144 14.89 -6.60 -10.94
CA LEU A 144 14.67 -5.25 -11.45
C LEU A 144 15.69 -4.27 -10.83
N GLN A 145 16.33 -3.47 -11.66
CA GLN A 145 17.23 -2.42 -11.19
C GLN A 145 16.44 -1.13 -10.97
N ILE A 146 16.21 -0.77 -9.70
CA ILE A 146 15.48 0.45 -9.31
C ILE A 146 16.44 1.52 -8.79
N ILE A 147 17.47 1.15 -8.04
CA ILE A 147 18.47 2.07 -7.45
C ILE A 147 19.73 2.03 -8.31
N TYR A 148 20.26 3.20 -8.68
CA TYR A 148 21.34 3.36 -9.67
C TYR A 148 22.61 3.97 -9.09
N THR A 149 22.52 4.83 -8.08
CA THR A 149 23.69 5.54 -7.54
C THR A 149 23.88 5.30 -6.05
N LYS A 150 25.09 5.57 -5.57
CA LYS A 150 25.41 5.51 -4.14
C LYS A 150 24.60 6.51 -3.32
N ASP A 151 24.29 7.67 -3.90
CA ASP A 151 23.46 8.69 -3.23
C ASP A 151 22.02 8.21 -3.08
N GLU A 152 21.48 7.52 -4.08
CA GLU A 152 20.16 6.88 -3.97
C GLU A 152 20.16 5.77 -2.91
N VAL A 153 21.23 4.98 -2.78
CA VAL A 153 21.40 4.01 -1.68
C VAL A 153 21.37 4.71 -0.32
N ALA A 154 22.15 5.78 -0.16
CA ALA A 154 22.20 6.54 1.09
C ALA A 154 20.82 7.16 1.42
N PHE A 155 20.09 7.61 0.40
CA PHE A 155 18.73 8.10 0.57
C PHE A 155 17.78 7.00 1.05
N VAL A 156 17.85 5.78 0.50
CA VAL A 156 17.05 4.65 0.98
C VAL A 156 17.40 4.27 2.42
N GLN A 157 18.68 4.33 2.80
CA GLN A 157 19.09 4.17 4.21
C GLN A 157 18.45 5.24 5.10
N ASN A 158 18.30 6.47 4.62
CA ASN A 158 17.58 7.53 5.34
C ASN A 158 16.07 7.26 5.46
N LEU A 159 15.45 6.59 4.48
CA LEU A 159 14.07 6.11 4.60
C LEU A 159 13.92 5.02 5.67
N VAL A 160 14.94 4.17 5.87
CA VAL A 160 14.96 3.22 6.97
C VAL A 160 14.95 3.94 8.32
N TYR A 161 15.85 4.92 8.51
CA TYR A 161 15.87 5.74 9.73
C TYR A 161 14.56 6.50 9.96
N TYR A 162 13.86 6.87 8.88
CA TYR A 162 12.56 7.53 8.94
C TYR A 162 11.48 6.63 9.58
N ILE A 163 11.47 5.32 9.29
CA ILE A 163 10.45 4.38 9.77
C ILE A 163 10.82 3.63 11.05
N GLU A 164 12.10 3.61 11.46
CA GLU A 164 12.58 2.89 12.65
C GLU A 164 11.84 3.25 13.95
N ARG A 165 11.36 4.50 14.06
CA ARG A 165 10.67 5.00 15.27
C ARG A 165 9.15 4.95 15.20
N ALA A 166 8.57 4.22 14.24
CA ALA A 166 7.12 4.14 14.05
C ALA A 166 6.34 3.79 15.33
N TYR A 167 6.87 2.88 16.17
CA TYR A 167 6.29 2.46 17.46
C TYR A 167 5.95 3.60 18.44
N ARG A 168 6.53 4.80 18.23
CA ARG A 168 6.34 5.97 19.09
C ARG A 168 6.11 7.26 18.30
N THR A 169 5.89 7.18 17.00
CA THR A 169 5.68 8.36 16.14
C THR A 169 4.23 8.37 15.69
N PRO A 170 3.39 9.27 16.24
CA PRO A 170 2.01 9.40 15.79
C PRO A 170 1.95 9.85 14.33
N ASP A 171 1.12 9.20 13.53
CA ASP A 171 0.93 9.50 12.10
C ASP A 171 -0.56 9.61 11.75
N TYR A 172 -0.86 9.81 10.46
CA TYR A 172 -2.23 9.92 9.95
C TYR A 172 -2.77 8.61 9.35
N ALA A 173 -1.96 7.56 9.39
CA ALA A 173 -2.17 6.25 8.78
C ALA A 173 -2.62 6.30 7.32
N MET A 174 -3.05 5.15 6.81
CA MET A 174 -3.39 4.99 5.39
C MET A 174 -4.54 5.87 4.91
N TRP A 175 -5.40 6.33 5.83
CA TRP A 175 -6.59 7.10 5.52
C TRP A 175 -6.40 8.61 5.54
N GLU A 176 -5.20 9.10 5.89
CA GLU A 176 -4.92 10.52 6.10
C GLU A 176 -5.88 11.16 7.13
N ARG A 177 -6.30 10.38 8.15
CA ARG A 177 -7.28 10.81 9.16
C ARG A 177 -6.68 11.04 10.55
N GLY A 178 -5.61 10.31 10.90
CA GLY A 178 -5.10 10.31 12.28
C GLY A 178 -6.11 9.68 13.22
N SER A 179 -6.78 10.48 14.05
CA SER A 179 -7.88 10.07 14.94
C SER A 179 -9.12 9.61 14.17
N SER A 180 -10.05 8.91 14.84
CA SER A 180 -11.38 8.59 14.28
C SER A 180 -12.24 9.84 14.10
N TYR A 181 -11.90 10.93 14.77
CA TYR A 181 -12.61 12.21 14.70
C TYR A 181 -12.20 13.06 13.51
N ASN A 182 -11.10 12.73 12.82
CA ASN A 182 -10.61 13.49 11.66
C ASN A 182 -10.53 15.00 11.97
N ASP A 183 -9.81 15.30 13.05
CA ASP A 183 -9.61 16.62 13.65
C ASP A 183 -8.15 17.10 13.54
N ASN A 184 -7.40 16.50 12.61
CA ASN A 184 -5.96 16.69 12.43
C ASN A 184 -5.09 16.22 13.60
N THR A 185 -5.60 15.34 14.47
CA THR A 185 -4.81 14.73 15.54
C THR A 185 -4.17 13.42 15.05
N PRO A 186 -2.85 13.31 14.95
CA PRO A 186 -2.19 12.04 14.64
C PRO A 186 -2.24 11.09 15.84
N GLU A 187 -2.19 9.77 15.59
CA GLU A 187 -2.21 8.74 16.63
C GLU A 187 -1.15 7.67 16.36
N ILE A 188 -0.92 6.79 17.32
CA ILE A 188 -0.13 5.59 17.09
C ILE A 188 -1.04 4.52 16.47
N HIS A 189 -0.74 4.15 15.22
CA HIS A 189 -1.52 3.20 14.43
C HIS A 189 -0.82 1.86 14.31
N ALA A 190 -1.50 0.79 14.71
CA ALA A 190 -1.00 -0.57 14.57
C ALA A 190 -0.74 -0.92 13.09
N SER A 191 -1.59 -0.47 12.17
CA SER A 191 -1.37 -0.68 10.73
C SER A 191 -0.04 -0.07 10.24
N SER A 192 0.30 1.14 10.70
CA SER A 192 1.56 1.82 10.36
C SER A 192 2.77 1.16 10.99
N ILE A 193 2.71 0.81 12.28
CA ILE A 193 3.82 0.15 12.98
C ILE A 193 4.09 -1.23 12.37
N GLY A 194 3.06 -2.02 12.10
CA GLY A 194 3.23 -3.34 11.52
C GLY A 194 3.80 -3.29 10.11
N MET A 195 3.39 -2.30 9.29
CA MET A 195 3.98 -2.11 7.97
C MET A 195 5.46 -1.70 8.07
N ALA A 196 5.80 -0.80 9.00
CA ALA A 196 7.19 -0.41 9.28
C ALA A 196 8.02 -1.61 9.75
N LYS A 197 7.53 -2.42 10.69
CA LYS A 197 8.17 -3.67 11.13
C LYS A 197 8.48 -4.56 9.93
N SER A 198 7.50 -4.78 9.06
CA SER A 198 7.65 -5.64 7.88
C SER A 198 8.68 -5.10 6.90
N ALA A 199 8.69 -3.78 6.68
CA ALA A 199 9.68 -3.11 5.85
C ALA A 199 11.10 -3.26 6.42
N LEU A 200 11.28 -3.00 7.72
CA LEU A 200 12.54 -3.16 8.45
C LEU A 200 13.06 -4.60 8.35
N GLU A 201 12.19 -5.60 8.54
CA GLU A 201 12.55 -7.01 8.39
C GLU A 201 12.97 -7.34 6.95
N SER A 202 12.22 -6.84 5.95
CA SER A 202 12.48 -7.16 4.55
C SER A 202 13.76 -6.53 3.99
N ILE A 203 14.10 -5.30 4.39
CA ILE A 203 15.20 -4.54 3.80
C ILE A 203 16.54 -4.79 4.47
N ASN A 204 16.56 -5.34 5.69
CA ASN A 204 17.79 -5.62 6.41
C ASN A 204 18.66 -6.64 5.65
N GLY A 205 19.88 -6.24 5.29
CA GLY A 205 20.79 -7.05 4.49
C GLY A 205 20.46 -7.07 2.99
N CYS A 206 19.47 -6.31 2.52
CA CYS A 206 19.14 -6.22 1.10
C CYS A 206 20.20 -5.40 0.35
N ASN A 207 20.72 -5.95 -0.75
CA ASN A 207 21.59 -5.22 -1.65
C ASN A 207 20.78 -4.49 -2.74
N LEU A 208 20.78 -3.17 -2.72
CA LEU A 208 19.92 -2.36 -3.60
C LEU A 208 20.34 -2.36 -5.08
N PHE A 209 21.55 -2.83 -5.39
CA PHE A 209 22.00 -3.05 -6.78
C PHE A 209 21.75 -4.50 -7.25
N GLY A 210 21.07 -5.31 -6.45
CA GLY A 210 20.84 -6.73 -6.72
C GLY A 210 22.16 -7.51 -6.77
N ASP A 211 22.22 -8.49 -7.67
CA ASP A 211 23.38 -9.39 -7.83
C ASP A 211 24.68 -8.68 -8.26
N LYS A 212 24.58 -7.43 -8.72
CA LYS A 212 25.74 -6.62 -9.14
C LYS A 212 26.25 -5.71 -8.02
N GLY A 213 25.64 -5.79 -6.84
CA GLY A 213 25.97 -4.91 -5.73
C GLY A 213 27.23 -5.30 -4.97
N ALA A 214 27.67 -4.37 -4.13
CA ALA A 214 28.81 -4.55 -3.24
C ALA A 214 28.39 -4.23 -1.80
N SER A 215 29.32 -4.34 -0.85
CA SER A 215 29.02 -4.13 0.58
C SER A 215 28.43 -2.74 0.88
N TRP A 216 28.82 -1.71 0.13
CA TRP A 216 28.33 -0.34 0.30
C TRP A 216 26.93 -0.07 -0.28
N SER A 217 26.34 -1.04 -0.98
CA SER A 217 24.95 -0.96 -1.46
C SER A 217 23.99 -1.82 -0.64
N VAL A 218 24.46 -2.37 0.50
CA VAL A 218 23.65 -3.12 1.46
C VAL A 218 23.03 -2.16 2.48
N ILE A 219 21.74 -2.34 2.75
CA ILE A 219 21.00 -1.58 3.76
C ILE A 219 20.98 -2.37 5.07
N TYR A 220 21.20 -1.66 6.17
CA TYR A 220 21.16 -2.25 7.52
C TYR A 220 20.12 -1.55 8.38
N VAL A 221 19.55 -2.32 9.30
CA VAL A 221 18.49 -1.89 10.21
C VAL A 221 18.95 -2.06 11.65
N ASP A 222 18.57 -1.13 12.54
CA ASP A 222 18.70 -1.33 13.97
C ASP A 222 17.75 -2.44 14.45
N ILE A 223 18.33 -3.55 14.93
CA ILE A 223 17.60 -4.72 15.45
C ILE A 223 16.72 -4.32 16.63
N ASP A 224 17.15 -3.37 17.47
CA ASP A 224 16.33 -2.88 18.57
C ASP A 224 15.12 -2.09 18.07
N ALA A 225 15.28 -1.29 17.02
CA ALA A 225 14.17 -0.61 16.38
C ALA A 225 13.15 -1.61 15.82
N HIS A 226 13.61 -2.65 15.11
CA HIS A 226 12.75 -3.75 14.67
C HIS A 226 11.98 -4.39 15.85
N ASN A 227 12.68 -4.74 16.94
CA ASN A 227 12.08 -5.40 18.10
C ASN A 227 11.06 -4.52 18.84
N ARG A 228 11.32 -3.22 18.98
CA ARG A 228 10.37 -2.26 19.56
C ARG A 228 9.10 -2.14 18.72
N ASN A 229 9.23 -2.04 17.39
CA ASN A 229 8.08 -2.03 16.49
C ASN A 229 7.27 -3.33 16.60
N ARG A 230 7.93 -4.49 16.61
CA ARG A 230 7.24 -5.78 16.79
C ARG A 230 6.47 -5.83 18.10
N SER A 231 7.12 -5.53 19.23
CA SER A 231 6.52 -5.62 20.56
C SER A 231 5.29 -4.72 20.71
N ILE A 232 5.39 -3.45 20.27
CA ILE A 232 4.26 -2.52 20.33
C ILE A 232 3.15 -2.93 19.36
N PHE A 233 3.49 -3.35 18.14
CA PHE A 233 2.50 -3.82 17.16
C PHE A 233 1.68 -4.99 17.69
N GLU A 234 2.34 -6.05 18.17
CA GLU A 234 1.67 -7.25 18.69
C GLU A 234 0.84 -6.94 19.95
N THR A 235 1.26 -5.97 20.77
CA THR A 235 0.51 -5.49 21.94
C THR A 235 -0.76 -4.71 21.55
N LEU A 236 -0.72 -3.95 20.45
CA LEU A 236 -1.88 -3.18 20.00
C LEU A 236 -2.96 -4.07 19.41
N LEU A 237 -2.60 -5.15 18.72
CA LEU A 237 -3.57 -6.01 18.05
C LEU A 237 -4.63 -6.57 19.03
N PRO A 238 -5.92 -6.61 18.62
CA PRO A 238 -6.47 -6.29 17.30
C PRO A 238 -6.94 -4.82 17.16
N ARG A 239 -6.57 -3.94 18.09
CA ARG A 239 -6.93 -2.51 18.07
C ARG A 239 -6.05 -1.78 17.06
N GLU A 240 -6.63 -0.80 16.37
CA GLU A 240 -5.87 0.02 15.43
C GLU A 240 -5.15 1.18 16.13
N SER A 241 -5.87 1.97 16.93
CA SER A 241 -5.30 3.15 17.61
C SER A 241 -6.11 3.50 18.87
N SER A 242 -5.75 4.58 19.56
CA SER A 242 -6.48 5.06 20.74
C SER A 242 -7.96 5.31 20.48
N SER A 243 -8.31 5.90 19.33
CA SER A 243 -9.70 6.21 18.97
C SER A 243 -10.33 5.17 18.03
N LYS A 244 -9.53 4.33 17.35
CA LYS A 244 -10.02 3.27 16.45
C LYS A 244 -9.91 1.89 17.09
N ALA A 245 -11.04 1.37 17.55
CA ALA A 245 -11.13 0.03 18.15
C ALA A 245 -10.79 -1.12 17.16
N VAL A 246 -11.00 -0.90 15.86
CA VAL A 246 -10.68 -1.81 14.76
C VAL A 246 -10.63 -1.01 13.45
N ASP A 247 -9.77 -1.42 12.52
CA ASP A 247 -9.66 -0.82 11.19
C ASP A 247 -9.35 -1.92 10.15
N SER A 248 -9.92 -1.79 8.96
CA SER A 248 -9.68 -2.73 7.84
C SER A 248 -8.24 -2.64 7.31
N ALA A 249 -7.54 -1.53 7.54
CA ALA A 249 -6.12 -1.34 7.23
C ALA A 249 -5.25 -2.50 7.75
N LEU A 250 -5.60 -3.00 8.94
CA LEU A 250 -4.92 -4.11 9.59
C LEU A 250 -4.89 -5.38 8.74
N ILE A 251 -5.85 -5.60 7.83
CA ILE A 251 -5.81 -6.75 6.91
C ILE A 251 -4.53 -6.71 6.07
N SER A 252 -4.18 -5.54 5.52
CA SER A 252 -2.97 -5.39 4.70
C SER A 252 -1.66 -5.50 5.50
N THR A 253 -1.76 -5.33 6.82
CA THR A 253 -0.64 -5.40 7.76
C THR A 253 -0.41 -6.82 8.27
N VAL A 254 -1.45 -7.53 8.72
CA VAL A 254 -1.34 -8.91 9.24
C VAL A 254 -1.36 -9.97 8.13
N SER A 255 -1.73 -9.59 6.92
CA SER A 255 -1.73 -10.42 5.71
C SER A 255 -0.95 -9.70 4.61
N TYR A 256 -1.22 -10.00 3.34
CA TYR A 256 -0.55 -9.37 2.21
C TYR A 256 -0.78 -7.84 2.17
N PRO A 257 0.27 -7.03 1.92
CA PRO A 257 1.66 -7.42 1.68
C PRO A 257 2.55 -7.46 2.95
N GLY A 258 2.05 -7.02 4.10
CA GLY A 258 2.87 -6.83 5.31
C GLY A 258 3.34 -8.12 5.97
N PHE A 259 2.42 -9.05 6.26
CA PHE A 259 2.71 -10.25 7.07
C PHE A 259 3.45 -9.92 8.39
N ALA A 260 3.03 -8.84 9.05
CA ALA A 260 3.80 -8.17 10.10
C ALA A 260 3.98 -8.97 11.40
N THR A 261 3.19 -10.02 11.62
CA THR A 261 3.36 -10.93 12.77
C THR A 261 3.28 -12.38 12.31
N HIS A 262 4.06 -13.24 12.98
CA HIS A 262 4.04 -14.69 12.77
C HIS A 262 3.12 -15.41 13.74
N GLU A 263 2.48 -14.67 14.66
CA GLU A 263 1.56 -15.23 15.65
C GLU A 263 0.18 -15.47 15.04
N ASP A 264 -0.06 -16.70 14.58
CA ASP A 264 -1.31 -17.07 13.89
C ASP A 264 -2.57 -16.78 14.71
N VAL A 265 -2.48 -16.84 16.05
CA VAL A 265 -3.58 -16.48 16.96
C VAL A 265 -3.91 -15.00 16.84
N LEU A 266 -2.91 -14.10 16.83
CA LEU A 266 -3.12 -12.67 16.66
C LEU A 266 -3.69 -12.35 15.27
N VAL A 267 -3.16 -13.00 14.22
CA VAL A 267 -3.66 -12.85 12.85
C VAL A 267 -5.14 -13.26 12.77
N SER A 268 -5.48 -14.43 13.30
CA SER A 268 -6.84 -14.98 13.25
C SER A 268 -7.82 -14.14 14.06
N TYR A 269 -7.43 -13.74 15.28
CA TYR A 269 -8.25 -12.89 16.15
C TYR A 269 -8.48 -11.50 15.54
N THR A 270 -7.43 -10.89 14.98
CA THR A 270 -7.52 -9.58 14.30
C THR A 270 -8.46 -9.65 13.11
N LYS A 271 -8.29 -10.63 12.21
CA LYS A 271 -9.18 -10.80 11.06
C LYS A 271 -10.61 -11.08 11.47
N ALA A 272 -10.84 -11.96 12.45
CA ALA A 272 -12.19 -12.24 12.95
C ALA A 272 -12.86 -10.98 13.52
N ASN A 273 -12.12 -10.14 14.24
CA ASN A 273 -12.63 -8.87 14.77
C ASN A 273 -12.99 -7.87 13.65
N ILE A 274 -12.17 -7.78 12.60
CA ILE A 274 -12.43 -6.95 11.41
C ILE A 274 -13.67 -7.45 10.66
N VAL A 275 -13.73 -8.74 10.33
CA VAL A 275 -14.87 -9.35 9.64
C VAL A 275 -16.16 -9.14 10.44
N LYS A 276 -16.14 -9.40 11.75
CA LYS A 276 -17.32 -9.24 12.61
C LYS A 276 -17.84 -7.81 12.66
N LYS A 277 -16.96 -6.80 12.65
CA LYS A 277 -17.33 -5.40 12.93
C LYS A 277 -17.44 -4.53 11.70
N LEU A 278 -16.73 -4.85 10.62
CA LEU A 278 -16.55 -3.98 9.46
C LEU A 278 -17.01 -4.60 8.14
N LYS A 279 -17.14 -5.94 8.02
CA LYS A 279 -17.71 -6.55 6.82
C LYS A 279 -19.18 -6.17 6.69
N GLY A 280 -19.54 -5.66 5.52
CA GLY A 280 -20.92 -5.40 5.11
C GLY A 280 -21.28 -6.18 3.85
N ARG A 281 -22.34 -5.74 3.17
CA ARG A 281 -22.88 -6.43 1.99
C ARG A 281 -22.05 -6.20 0.74
N TYR A 282 -21.50 -5.00 0.60
CA TYR A 282 -20.81 -4.51 -0.60
C TYR A 282 -19.30 -4.38 -0.41
N GLY A 283 -18.80 -4.52 0.82
CA GLY A 283 -17.37 -4.44 1.10
C GLY A 283 -17.10 -4.41 2.60
N PHE A 284 -15.98 -3.80 2.98
CA PHE A 284 -15.69 -3.52 4.39
C PHE A 284 -15.68 -2.02 4.64
N LYS A 285 -16.24 -1.59 5.77
CA LYS A 285 -16.02 -0.24 6.29
C LYS A 285 -14.54 -0.05 6.61
N ARG A 286 -14.00 1.16 6.46
CA ARG A 286 -12.60 1.43 6.84
C ARG A 286 -12.43 1.28 8.35
N PHE A 287 -13.23 2.01 9.11
CA PHE A 287 -13.43 1.87 10.55
C PHE A 287 -14.84 2.37 10.91
N LYS A 288 -15.30 2.15 12.14
CA LYS A 288 -16.63 2.62 12.57
C LYS A 288 -16.70 4.14 12.64
N ARG A 289 -17.87 4.71 12.33
CA ARG A 289 -18.14 6.16 12.36
C ARG A 289 -17.26 6.98 11.41
N ASP A 290 -16.79 6.34 10.35
CA ASP A 290 -16.05 6.99 9.30
C ASP A 290 -17.01 7.68 8.32
N GLY A 291 -16.91 9.00 8.23
CA GLY A 291 -17.74 9.82 7.35
C GLY A 291 -17.25 9.89 5.92
N TYR A 292 -16.11 9.31 5.56
CA TYR A 292 -15.52 9.58 4.26
C TYR A 292 -16.40 9.14 3.09
N LYS A 293 -16.72 10.13 2.25
CA LYS A 293 -17.65 10.08 1.12
C LYS A 293 -19.07 9.63 1.49
N CYS A 294 -19.43 9.63 2.77
CA CYS A 294 -20.78 9.29 3.20
C CYS A 294 -21.76 10.38 2.75
N VAL A 295 -23.05 10.04 2.68
CA VAL A 295 -24.09 10.96 2.19
C VAL A 295 -24.18 12.26 3.02
N LEU A 296 -23.82 12.20 4.30
CA LEU A 296 -23.82 13.35 5.21
C LEU A 296 -22.48 14.08 5.30
N GLU A 297 -21.42 13.61 4.62
CA GLU A 297 -20.11 14.29 4.69
C GLU A 297 -20.14 15.61 3.92
N ASP A 298 -19.76 16.70 4.60
CA ASP A 298 -19.57 17.98 3.95
C ASP A 298 -18.26 17.98 3.13
N LYS A 299 -18.42 17.93 1.82
CA LYS A 299 -17.32 17.87 0.84
C LYS A 299 -16.45 19.14 0.81
N LYS A 300 -16.90 20.26 1.41
CA LYS A 300 -16.17 21.53 1.39
C LYS A 300 -15.14 21.66 2.50
N ARG A 301 -15.22 20.82 3.54
CA ARG A 301 -14.31 20.87 4.70
C ARG A 301 -13.54 19.58 4.84
N LYS A 302 -12.31 19.71 5.33
CA LYS A 302 -11.40 18.58 5.52
C LYS A 302 -11.65 17.87 6.84
N PHE A 303 -11.87 18.63 7.90
CA PHE A 303 -11.99 18.13 9.27
C PHE A 303 -13.45 18.12 9.74
N TYR A 304 -13.74 17.19 10.65
CA TYR A 304 -15.08 17.07 11.22
C TYR A 304 -15.29 18.02 12.39
N ASN A 305 -16.53 18.43 12.58
CA ASN A 305 -16.95 19.16 13.76
C ASN A 305 -17.01 18.21 14.96
N VAL A 306 -16.90 18.77 16.16
CA VAL A 306 -16.99 17.99 17.41
C VAL A 306 -18.33 17.28 17.47
N GLY A 307 -18.30 15.95 17.65
CA GLY A 307 -19.50 15.11 17.79
C GLY A 307 -20.08 14.58 16.47
N GLU A 308 -19.71 15.15 15.33
CA GLU A 308 -20.26 14.82 14.00
C GLU A 308 -20.10 13.35 13.61
N THR A 309 -19.01 12.69 14.06
CA THR A 309 -18.79 11.27 13.76
C THR A 309 -19.95 10.34 14.17
N LYS A 310 -20.77 10.74 15.14
CA LYS A 310 -21.97 9.97 15.54
C LYS A 310 -23.00 9.90 14.41
N ASP A 311 -23.08 10.93 13.57
CA ASP A 311 -24.03 11.01 12.46
C ASP A 311 -23.66 10.03 11.33
N PHE A 312 -22.41 9.57 11.30
CA PHE A 312 -21.93 8.59 10.32
C PHE A 312 -22.16 7.14 10.75
N GLU A 313 -22.60 6.89 11.99
CA GLU A 313 -22.84 5.54 12.47
C GLU A 313 -23.92 4.83 11.64
N ASN A 314 -23.59 3.65 11.13
CA ASN A 314 -24.44 2.82 10.27
C ASN A 314 -24.68 3.34 8.84
N ILE A 315 -24.11 4.47 8.46
CA ILE A 315 -24.13 4.98 7.08
C ILE A 315 -22.73 5.03 6.45
N GLU A 316 -21.74 4.41 7.10
CA GLU A 316 -20.36 4.39 6.60
C GLU A 316 -20.27 3.67 5.26
N ASN A 317 -19.45 4.22 4.35
CA ASN A 317 -19.18 3.56 3.08
C ASN A 317 -18.43 2.24 3.25
N GLU A 318 -18.78 1.30 2.37
CA GLU A 318 -18.14 -0.01 2.28
C GLU A 318 -17.20 -0.06 1.07
N TRP A 319 -16.05 -0.69 1.26
CA TRP A 319 -14.96 -0.74 0.29
C TRP A 319 -14.78 -2.19 -0.20
N PRO A 320 -15.17 -2.52 -1.45
CA PRO A 320 -15.00 -3.86 -2.00
C PRO A 320 -13.54 -4.30 -2.10
N LEU A 321 -12.58 -3.38 -1.96
CA LEU A 321 -11.14 -3.64 -2.01
C LEU A 321 -10.76 -4.70 -0.98
N TYR A 322 -11.44 -4.73 0.15
CA TYR A 322 -11.18 -5.71 1.20
C TYR A 322 -11.70 -7.11 0.87
N PHE A 323 -12.65 -7.27 -0.05
CA PHE A 323 -12.93 -8.59 -0.62
C PHE A 323 -11.70 -9.11 -1.38
N LEU A 324 -11.01 -8.26 -2.14
CA LEU A 324 -9.79 -8.65 -2.85
C LEU A 324 -8.68 -9.06 -1.87
N TYR A 325 -8.47 -8.30 -0.78
CA TYR A 325 -7.52 -8.69 0.26
C TYR A 325 -7.88 -10.03 0.90
N MET A 326 -9.16 -10.29 1.18
CA MET A 326 -9.59 -11.58 1.72
C MET A 326 -9.40 -12.74 0.73
N ILE A 327 -9.55 -12.49 -0.58
CA ILE A 327 -9.21 -13.51 -1.58
C ILE A 327 -7.70 -13.79 -1.57
N ILE A 328 -6.85 -12.75 -1.57
CA ILE A 328 -5.39 -12.92 -1.50
C ILE A 328 -4.99 -13.67 -0.22
N ASP A 329 -5.52 -13.28 0.93
CA ASP A 329 -5.29 -13.94 2.21
C ASP A 329 -5.67 -15.43 2.14
N GLY A 330 -6.84 -15.74 1.57
CA GLY A 330 -7.31 -17.11 1.41
C GLY A 330 -6.38 -17.93 0.50
N VAL A 331 -5.84 -17.30 -0.55
CA VAL A 331 -4.85 -17.92 -1.44
C VAL A 331 -3.54 -18.23 -0.68
N PHE A 332 -2.99 -17.27 0.07
CA PHE A 332 -1.76 -17.49 0.85
C PHE A 332 -1.93 -18.54 1.95
N LYS A 333 -3.13 -18.64 2.53
CA LYS A 333 -3.45 -19.61 3.59
C LYS A 333 -4.03 -20.93 3.09
N ASN A 334 -4.11 -21.15 1.76
CA ASN A 334 -4.73 -22.32 1.15
C ASN A 334 -6.16 -22.61 1.63
N LEU A 335 -7.00 -21.57 1.71
CA LEU A 335 -8.40 -21.62 2.14
C LEU A 335 -9.35 -21.47 0.93
N PRO A 336 -9.62 -22.55 0.16
CA PRO A 336 -10.41 -22.46 -1.07
C PRO A 336 -11.84 -21.96 -0.85
N HIS A 337 -12.46 -22.31 0.29
CA HIS A 337 -13.79 -21.84 0.65
C HIS A 337 -13.84 -20.31 0.85
N GLN A 338 -12.85 -19.73 1.54
CA GLN A 338 -12.73 -18.28 1.70
C GLN A 338 -12.55 -17.61 0.33
N VAL A 339 -11.69 -18.17 -0.52
CA VAL A 339 -11.45 -17.65 -1.87
C VAL A 339 -12.75 -17.60 -2.68
N GLU A 340 -13.55 -18.67 -2.68
CA GLU A 340 -14.78 -18.71 -3.46
C GLU A 340 -15.89 -17.82 -2.89
N GLU A 341 -16.01 -17.75 -1.55
CA GLU A 341 -16.95 -16.84 -0.88
C GLU A 341 -16.69 -15.39 -1.31
N TYR A 342 -15.46 -14.90 -1.15
CA TYR A 342 -15.14 -13.51 -1.45
C TYR A 342 -15.08 -13.22 -2.95
N LYS A 343 -14.79 -14.20 -3.82
CA LYS A 343 -14.97 -14.07 -5.27
C LYS A 343 -16.43 -13.87 -5.64
N THR A 344 -17.34 -14.59 -4.98
CA THR A 344 -18.78 -14.45 -5.21
C THR A 344 -19.26 -13.07 -4.80
N LEU A 345 -18.92 -12.64 -3.58
CA LEU A 345 -19.26 -11.28 -3.08
C LEU A 345 -18.70 -10.17 -3.97
N LEU A 346 -17.47 -10.36 -4.48
CA LEU A 346 -16.85 -9.39 -5.37
C LEU A 346 -17.58 -9.29 -6.72
N LYS A 347 -18.03 -10.41 -7.31
CA LYS A 347 -18.75 -10.41 -8.59
C LYS A 347 -20.00 -9.51 -8.54
N ASP A 348 -20.70 -9.49 -7.42
CA ASP A 348 -21.94 -8.71 -7.24
C ASP A 348 -21.72 -7.19 -7.23
N VAL A 349 -20.49 -6.73 -6.98
CA VAL A 349 -20.13 -5.30 -6.86
C VAL A 349 -19.17 -4.82 -7.95
N MET A 350 -18.79 -5.71 -8.87
CA MET A 350 -18.04 -5.38 -10.06
C MET A 350 -18.99 -5.03 -11.20
N THR A 351 -18.77 -3.90 -11.85
CA THR A 351 -19.40 -3.56 -13.13
C THR A 351 -18.50 -4.00 -14.28
N ILE A 352 -19.03 -4.08 -15.49
CA ILE A 352 -18.24 -4.31 -16.69
C ILE A 352 -18.21 -3.00 -17.47
N ASP A 353 -17.02 -2.53 -17.82
CA ASP A 353 -16.83 -1.39 -18.69
C ASP A 353 -17.29 -1.70 -20.13
N SER A 354 -17.42 -0.64 -20.93
CA SER A 354 -17.94 -0.70 -22.30
C SER A 354 -17.16 -1.57 -23.28
N PHE A 355 -16.00 -2.12 -22.89
CA PHE A 355 -15.22 -3.03 -23.73
C PHE A 355 -14.92 -4.37 -23.02
N GLY A 356 -15.80 -4.78 -22.09
CA GLY A 356 -15.74 -6.10 -21.45
C GLY A 356 -14.72 -6.24 -20.33
N GLY A 357 -14.09 -5.14 -19.91
CA GLY A 357 -13.20 -5.12 -18.75
C GLY A 357 -14.01 -4.95 -17.46
N LEU A 358 -13.73 -5.73 -16.43
CA LEU A 358 -14.31 -5.48 -15.11
C LEU A 358 -13.87 -4.07 -14.61
N SER A 359 -14.82 -3.28 -14.11
CA SER A 359 -14.70 -1.94 -13.51
C SER A 359 -15.39 -1.95 -12.15
N SER A 360 -14.97 -1.10 -11.21
CA SER A 360 -15.69 -0.89 -9.95
C SER A 360 -15.55 0.59 -9.64
N HIS A 361 -16.63 1.21 -9.16
CA HIS A 361 -16.75 2.67 -9.04
C HIS A 361 -15.67 3.32 -8.15
N TYR A 362 -14.88 2.55 -7.39
CA TYR A 362 -13.76 3.06 -6.58
C TYR A 362 -12.51 2.16 -6.47
N ILE A 363 -12.27 1.21 -7.39
CA ILE A 363 -11.13 0.27 -7.24
C ILE A 363 -10.41 0.02 -8.56
N PHE A 364 -9.10 0.31 -8.57
CA PHE A 364 -8.16 -0.20 -9.56
C PHE A 364 -8.06 -1.73 -9.48
N TYR A 365 -8.35 -2.40 -10.59
CA TYR A 365 -8.16 -3.85 -10.69
C TYR A 365 -6.68 -4.19 -10.69
N ILE A 366 -6.21 -4.81 -9.60
CA ILE A 366 -4.82 -5.24 -9.50
C ILE A 366 -4.69 -6.74 -9.16
N ILE A 367 -5.76 -7.41 -8.74
CA ILE A 367 -5.57 -8.63 -7.92
C ILE A 367 -5.97 -9.94 -8.62
N LEU A 368 -6.77 -9.91 -9.70
CA LEU A 368 -7.08 -11.12 -10.49
C LEU A 368 -5.83 -11.80 -11.08
N LEU A 369 -4.73 -11.05 -11.24
CA LEU A 369 -3.44 -11.58 -11.71
C LEU A 369 -2.59 -12.22 -10.61
N ILE A 370 -2.69 -11.72 -9.37
CA ILE A 370 -1.93 -12.23 -8.21
C ILE A 370 -2.55 -13.55 -7.70
N ILE A 371 -3.88 -13.66 -7.72
CA ILE A 371 -4.62 -14.85 -7.24
C ILE A 371 -4.32 -16.09 -8.10
N GLU A 372 -4.30 -15.96 -9.43
CA GLU A 372 -3.99 -17.09 -10.32
C GLU A 372 -2.51 -17.51 -10.27
N PHE A 373 -1.64 -16.72 -9.63
CA PHE A 373 -0.21 -17.01 -9.54
C PHE A 373 0.11 -18.09 -8.49
N ASN A 374 -0.71 -18.19 -7.44
CA ASN A 374 -0.52 -19.12 -6.32
C ASN A 374 -1.34 -20.41 -6.46
N THR A 375 -2.36 -20.47 -7.33
CA THR A 375 -3.00 -21.74 -7.71
C THR A 375 -2.10 -22.66 -8.56
N TRP A 376 -0.90 -22.22 -8.93
CA TRP A 376 0.12 -23.02 -9.62
C TRP A 376 1.28 -23.47 -8.72
N LYS A 377 1.18 -23.30 -7.38
CA LYS A 377 2.13 -23.92 -6.43
C LYS A 377 1.87 -25.41 -6.17
N SER A 378 0.92 -26.05 -6.87
CA SER A 378 0.68 -27.50 -6.75
C SER A 378 1.36 -28.37 -7.81
N ILE A 379 2.31 -27.85 -8.61
CA ILE A 379 2.94 -28.64 -9.68
C ILE A 379 4.44 -28.90 -9.49
N ASN A 380 5.14 -28.25 -8.55
CA ASN A 380 6.50 -28.68 -8.21
C ASN A 380 6.68 -28.68 -6.69
N SER A 381 6.45 -29.87 -6.13
CA SER A 381 7.26 -30.45 -5.05
C SER A 381 8.74 -30.28 -5.29
#